data_AF-C5A3B8-F1
#
_entry.id   AF-C5A3B8-F1
#
_cell.length_a   1.000
_cell.length_b   1.000
_cell.length_c   1.000
_cell.angle_alpha   90.00
_cell.angle_beta   90.00
_cell.angle_gamma   90.00
#
_symmetry.space_group_name_H-M   'P 1'
#
loop_
_entity.id
_entity.type
_entity.pdbx_description
1 polymer ?
#
loop_
_entity_poly.entity_id
_entity_poly.type
_entity_poly.pdbx_seq_one_letter_code
_entity_poly.pdbx_strand_id
1 'polypeptide(L)'
;MRKSTEAALIVILIGLVTALLLMNPVSAEGTFHMRSQGVTFSPIRLALFLGAALTTVVLVTLHLEGSGEYAHIFYLLSVSTITIWIVNSGVPDMSSFLAVIRDLYNRIGIQRSIPVETAFYLYLFLLLILVTALHYSAPRRSRELGFLIFGMLFSAPFFRSIVYPPKPEFIGITAFVLSISVMTSLVFSPRVLKSLLQTIALAMFTVVAIAIEPWNAVLPLAFIMMFPRRRRNIIYVTLVLFGIGIIISRGLIWTGSRESFEWKTVALQLLLPIMLVLYALLFKTRTIVTTLRNSKGPTPFLTFLLLIFLTGSISSTRLLPYAAVTLTVLSVRFVFHSRDTGKVIPKREPAKT
;
A
#
# COMPACT_ATOMS: atom_id res chain seq x y z
N MET A 1 -7.29 -3.49 -24.05
CA MET A 1 -8.20 -2.48 -23.44
C MET A 1 -9.06 -3.04 -22.27
N ARG A 2 -9.35 -4.36 -22.22
CA ARG A 2 -10.12 -5.05 -21.15
C ARG A 2 -9.46 -5.04 -19.75
N LYS A 3 -8.15 -5.27 -19.66
CA LYS A 3 -7.43 -5.41 -18.37
C LYS A 3 -7.55 -4.22 -17.40
N SER A 4 -7.77 -2.98 -17.87
CA SER A 4 -7.81 -1.80 -16.98
C SER A 4 -9.16 -1.58 -16.28
N THR A 5 -10.25 -2.17 -16.77
CA THR A 5 -11.57 -2.09 -16.11
C THR A 5 -11.61 -2.92 -14.84
N GLU A 6 -10.91 -4.05 -14.82
CA GLU A 6 -10.89 -5.01 -13.70
C GLU A 6 -10.24 -4.41 -12.44
N ALA A 7 -9.12 -3.69 -12.55
CA ALA A 7 -8.45 -3.10 -11.39
C ALA A 7 -9.31 -2.03 -10.66
N ALA A 8 -10.07 -1.23 -11.40
CA ALA A 8 -11.00 -0.27 -10.79
C ALA A 8 -12.19 -0.98 -10.12
N LEU A 9 -12.67 -2.07 -10.74
CA LEU A 9 -13.74 -2.89 -10.22
C LEU A 9 -13.33 -3.62 -8.93
N ILE A 10 -12.07 -4.07 -8.86
CA ILE A 10 -11.47 -4.63 -7.64
C ILE A 10 -11.46 -3.61 -6.51
N VAL A 11 -10.99 -2.38 -6.76
CA VAL A 11 -10.97 -1.33 -5.72
C VAL A 11 -12.38 -0.95 -5.26
N ILE A 12 -13.34 -0.87 -6.18
CA ILE A 12 -14.75 -0.61 -5.84
C ILE A 12 -15.34 -1.77 -5.03
N LEU A 13 -15.06 -3.02 -5.42
CA LEU A 13 -15.55 -4.19 -4.71
C LEU A 13 -14.94 -4.27 -3.31
N ILE A 14 -13.63 -4.05 -3.17
CA ILE A 14 -12.94 -3.95 -1.89
C ILE A 14 -13.61 -2.89 -1.01
N GLY A 15 -13.87 -1.69 -1.55
CA GLY A 15 -14.57 -0.61 -0.84
C GLY A 15 -16.00 -0.96 -0.45
N LEU A 16 -16.77 -1.58 -1.35
CA LEU A 16 -18.15 -2.01 -1.13
C LEU A 16 -18.23 -3.09 -0.04
N VAL A 17 -17.35 -4.08 -0.09
CA VAL A 17 -17.39 -5.16 0.90
C VAL A 17 -16.87 -4.69 2.26
N THR A 18 -15.88 -3.80 2.29
CA THR A 18 -15.49 -3.12 3.55
C THR A 18 -16.67 -2.33 4.12
N ALA A 19 -17.40 -1.58 3.28
CA ALA A 19 -18.58 -0.86 3.71
C ALA A 19 -19.69 -1.79 4.21
N LEU A 20 -19.95 -2.91 3.53
CA LEU A 20 -20.93 -3.92 3.95
C LEU A 20 -20.56 -4.58 5.28
N LEU A 21 -19.28 -4.91 5.49
CA LEU A 21 -18.78 -5.44 6.77
C LEU A 21 -18.94 -4.43 7.91
N LEU A 22 -18.79 -3.13 7.61
CA LEU A 22 -18.97 -2.05 8.59
C LEU A 22 -20.46 -1.70 8.83
N MET A 23 -21.35 -1.99 7.87
CA MET A 23 -22.75 -1.57 7.91
C MET A 23 -23.71 -2.60 8.52
N ASN A 24 -23.35 -3.89 8.65
CA ASN A 24 -24.29 -4.94 9.04
C ASN A 24 -24.23 -5.33 10.54
N PRO A 25 -25.18 -4.88 11.39
CA PRO A 25 -25.32 -5.33 12.78
C PRO A 25 -26.26 -6.54 12.87
N VAL A 26 -25.95 -7.65 12.21
CA VAL A 26 -26.82 -8.83 12.38
C VAL A 26 -26.45 -9.51 13.70
N SER A 27 -27.33 -9.40 14.70
CA SER A 27 -27.28 -10.22 15.92
C SER A 27 -27.73 -11.64 15.55
N ALA A 28 -26.77 -12.50 15.20
CA ALA A 28 -27.04 -13.91 15.01
C ALA A 28 -26.74 -14.65 16.32
N GLU A 29 -27.79 -15.19 16.94
CA GLU A 29 -27.69 -16.16 18.02
C GLU A 29 -27.03 -17.43 17.47
N GLY A 30 -25.81 -17.71 17.93
CA GLY A 30 -24.98 -18.81 17.45
C GLY A 30 -23.50 -18.49 17.56
N THR A 31 -22.99 -18.38 18.79
CA THR A 31 -21.60 -17.96 19.05
C THR A 31 -20.65 -19.15 19.16
N PHE A 32 -19.60 -19.16 18.34
CA PHE A 32 -18.48 -20.09 18.48
C PHE A 32 -17.45 -19.52 19.48
N HIS A 33 -17.13 -20.26 20.54
CA HIS A 33 -16.21 -19.80 21.59
C HIS A 33 -14.77 -20.27 21.30
N MET A 34 -13.88 -19.36 20.87
CA MET A 34 -12.43 -19.59 20.98
C MET A 34 -11.96 -19.19 22.40
N ARG A 35 -11.46 -20.18 23.14
CA ARG A 35 -11.33 -20.16 24.60
C ARG A 35 -10.17 -19.31 25.16
N SER A 36 -9.39 -18.59 24.35
CA SER A 36 -8.22 -17.87 24.88
C SER A 36 -8.43 -16.39 25.20
N GLN A 37 -9.46 -15.70 24.65
CA GLN A 37 -9.69 -14.26 24.91
C GLN A 37 -11.16 -13.81 24.93
N GLY A 38 -12.13 -14.74 24.99
CA GLY A 38 -13.55 -14.37 25.05
C GLY A 38 -14.10 -13.68 23.79
N VAL A 39 -13.40 -13.75 22.66
CA VAL A 39 -13.89 -13.24 21.38
C VAL A 39 -14.89 -14.24 20.80
N THR A 40 -16.16 -13.86 20.76
CA THR A 40 -17.21 -14.61 20.06
C THR A 40 -17.28 -14.14 18.61
N PHE A 41 -17.18 -15.08 17.67
CA PHE A 41 -17.31 -14.79 16.25
C PHE A 41 -18.75 -15.02 15.79
N SER A 42 -19.30 -14.05 15.05
CA SER A 42 -20.60 -14.16 14.39
C SER A 42 -20.42 -14.92 13.07
N PRO A 43 -21.13 -16.05 12.87
CA PRO A 43 -21.03 -16.83 11.63
C PRO A 43 -21.30 -16.01 10.37
N ILE A 44 -22.25 -15.06 10.45
CA ILE A 44 -22.62 -14.20 9.32
C ILE A 44 -21.49 -13.23 8.98
N ARG A 45 -20.88 -12.59 9.97
CA ARG A 45 -19.76 -11.66 9.73
C ARG A 45 -18.54 -12.39 9.20
N LEU A 46 -18.27 -13.58 9.71
CA LEU A 46 -17.23 -14.46 9.20
C LEU A 46 -17.48 -14.80 7.72
N ALA A 47 -18.69 -15.23 7.37
CA ALA A 47 -19.05 -15.55 5.99
C ALA A 47 -18.91 -14.35 5.06
N LEU A 48 -19.36 -13.17 5.48
CA LEU A 48 -19.18 -11.92 4.72
C LEU A 48 -17.69 -11.59 4.52
N PHE A 49 -16.88 -11.73 5.56
CA PHE A 49 -15.45 -11.46 5.49
C PHE A 49 -14.74 -12.45 4.55
N LEU A 50 -15.03 -13.75 4.68
CA LEU A 50 -14.46 -14.77 3.82
C LEU A 50 -14.87 -14.56 2.36
N GLY A 51 -16.14 -14.22 2.10
CA GLY A 51 -16.62 -13.84 0.77
C GLY A 51 -15.86 -12.64 0.21
N ALA A 52 -15.64 -11.59 1.02
CA ALA A 52 -14.84 -10.42 0.67
C ALA A 52 -13.42 -10.77 0.26
N ALA A 53 -12.74 -11.51 1.14
CA ALA A 53 -11.35 -11.86 1.02
C ALA A 53 -11.13 -12.76 -0.20
N LEU A 54 -11.96 -13.80 -0.34
CA LEU A 54 -11.89 -14.73 -1.46
C LEU A 54 -12.15 -14.02 -2.79
N THR A 55 -13.19 -13.18 -2.87
CA THR A 55 -13.48 -12.45 -4.11
C THR A 55 -12.35 -11.50 -4.47
N THR A 56 -11.76 -10.83 -3.48
CA THR A 56 -10.60 -9.96 -3.68
C THR A 56 -9.40 -10.76 -4.21
N VAL A 57 -9.06 -11.88 -3.57
CA VAL A 57 -7.96 -12.76 -4.00
C VAL A 57 -8.17 -13.25 -5.43
N VAL A 58 -9.38 -13.74 -5.75
CA VAL A 58 -9.72 -14.24 -7.09
C VAL A 58 -9.58 -13.15 -8.13
N LEU A 59 -10.19 -11.98 -7.91
CA LEU A 59 -10.14 -10.91 -8.90
C LEU A 59 -8.71 -10.37 -9.10
N VAL A 60 -7.92 -10.24 -8.03
CA VAL A 60 -6.51 -9.82 -8.14
C VAL A 60 -5.69 -10.86 -8.88
N THR A 61 -5.89 -12.15 -8.59
CA THR A 61 -5.21 -13.26 -9.27
C THR A 61 -5.49 -13.24 -10.76
N LEU A 62 -6.76 -13.14 -11.16
CA LEU A 62 -7.17 -13.03 -12.56
C LEU A 62 -6.57 -11.81 -13.26
N HIS A 63 -6.49 -10.67 -12.56
CA HIS A 63 -5.88 -9.47 -13.12
C HIS A 63 -4.35 -9.61 -13.31
N LEU A 64 -3.68 -10.29 -12.37
CA LEU A 64 -2.24 -10.47 -12.38
C LEU A 64 -1.77 -11.49 -13.43
N GLU A 65 -2.58 -12.49 -13.77
CA GLU A 65 -2.32 -13.45 -14.85
C GLU A 65 -1.95 -12.73 -16.16
N GLY A 66 -2.57 -11.58 -16.41
CA GLY A 66 -2.32 -10.76 -17.58
C GLY A 66 -1.12 -9.82 -17.52
N SER A 67 -0.38 -9.74 -16.40
CA SER A 67 0.60 -8.69 -16.12
C SER A 67 2.02 -9.19 -15.86
N GLY A 68 2.23 -10.50 -15.85
CA GLY A 68 3.52 -11.16 -15.69
C GLY A 68 3.35 -12.69 -15.67
N GLU A 69 4.34 -13.42 -16.16
CA GLU A 69 4.26 -14.88 -16.37
C GLU A 69 3.88 -15.63 -15.08
N TYR A 70 4.44 -15.21 -13.94
CA TYR A 70 4.24 -15.85 -12.63
C TYR A 70 3.61 -14.93 -11.58
N ALA A 71 3.09 -13.76 -11.98
CA ALA A 71 2.64 -12.74 -11.03
C ALA A 71 1.47 -13.21 -10.15
N HIS A 72 0.54 -13.98 -10.72
CA HIS A 72 -0.61 -14.53 -10.02
C HIS A 72 -0.22 -15.65 -9.04
N ILE A 73 0.70 -16.54 -9.43
CA ILE A 73 1.24 -17.61 -8.56
C ILE A 73 1.95 -17.01 -7.36
N PHE A 74 2.85 -16.05 -7.58
CA PHE A 74 3.57 -15.43 -6.46
C PHE A 74 2.67 -14.59 -5.55
N TYR A 75 1.62 -13.98 -6.10
CA TYR A 75 0.61 -13.32 -5.26
C TYR A 75 -0.11 -14.31 -4.34
N LEU A 76 -0.57 -15.45 -4.89
CA LEU A 76 -1.19 -16.52 -4.09
C LEU A 76 -0.22 -17.07 -3.03
N LEU A 77 1.06 -17.19 -3.37
CA LEU A 77 2.10 -17.60 -2.43
C LEU A 77 2.27 -16.59 -1.29
N SER A 78 2.30 -15.28 -1.58
CA SER A 78 2.35 -14.23 -0.56
C SER A 78 1.13 -14.23 0.36
N VAL A 79 -0.07 -14.36 -0.21
CA VAL A 79 -1.32 -14.46 0.57
C VAL A 79 -1.27 -15.68 1.48
N SER A 80 -0.90 -16.85 0.93
CA SER A 80 -0.79 -18.10 1.70
C SER A 80 0.24 -17.99 2.83
N THR A 81 1.40 -17.37 2.56
CA THR A 81 2.45 -17.14 3.56
C THR A 81 1.93 -16.29 4.73
N ILE A 82 1.18 -15.23 4.42
CA ILE A 82 0.56 -14.40 5.47
C ILE A 82 -0.53 -15.16 6.22
N THR A 83 -1.37 -15.92 5.53
CA THR A 83 -2.41 -16.72 6.19
C THR A 83 -1.78 -17.68 7.19
N ILE A 84 -0.74 -18.41 6.79
CA ILE A 84 0.02 -19.31 7.67
C ILE A 84 0.65 -18.53 8.82
N TRP A 85 1.25 -17.36 8.55
CA TRP A 85 1.85 -16.53 9.58
C TRP A 85 0.83 -16.08 10.64
N ILE A 86 -0.34 -15.58 10.22
CA ILE A 86 -1.40 -15.14 11.12
C ILE A 86 -1.97 -16.31 11.94
N VAL A 87 -2.24 -17.46 11.30
CA VAL A 87 -2.72 -18.66 11.99
C VAL A 87 -1.74 -19.10 13.09
N ASN A 88 -0.44 -18.95 12.86
CA ASN A 88 0.60 -19.30 13.82
C ASN A 88 0.91 -18.20 14.87
N SER A 89 0.44 -16.96 14.69
CA SER A 89 0.81 -15.83 15.56
C SER A 89 -0.06 -15.68 16.80
N GLY A 90 -1.08 -16.53 16.97
CA GLY A 90 -2.06 -16.44 18.07
C GLY A 90 -3.09 -15.32 17.86
N VAL A 91 -3.99 -15.14 18.84
CA VAL A 91 -4.99 -14.06 18.80
C VAL A 91 -4.33 -12.75 19.21
N PRO A 92 -4.27 -11.73 18.33
CA PRO A 92 -3.67 -10.45 18.67
C PRO A 92 -4.52 -9.65 19.67
N ASP A 93 -3.85 -8.89 20.54
CA ASP A 93 -4.52 -7.80 21.25
C ASP A 93 -4.94 -6.71 20.26
N MET A 94 -6.23 -6.39 20.26
CA MET A 94 -6.85 -5.40 19.39
C MET A 94 -7.08 -4.05 20.06
N SER A 95 -6.78 -3.93 21.36
CA SER A 95 -7.10 -2.75 22.17
C SER A 95 -6.62 -1.44 21.55
N SER A 96 -5.35 -1.37 21.14
CA SER A 96 -4.74 -0.17 20.56
C SER A 96 -5.31 0.18 19.19
N PHE A 97 -5.45 -0.81 18.30
CA PHE A 97 -6.02 -0.62 16.97
C PHE A 97 -7.48 -0.17 17.05
N LEU A 98 -8.25 -0.81 17.92
CA LEU A 98 -9.66 -0.53 18.12
C LEU A 98 -9.90 0.84 18.77
N ALA A 99 -9.05 1.26 19.70
CA ALA A 99 -9.09 2.59 20.29
C ALA A 99 -9.01 3.70 19.22
N VAL A 100 -8.11 3.54 18.24
CA VAL A 100 -7.98 4.50 17.13
C VAL A 100 -9.19 4.49 16.21
N ILE A 101 -9.74 3.32 15.87
CA ILE A 101 -10.95 3.26 15.04
C ILE A 101 -12.14 3.90 15.78
N ARG A 102 -12.31 3.62 17.07
CA ARG A 102 -13.37 4.25 17.89
C ARG A 102 -13.20 5.76 17.96
N ASP A 103 -11.99 6.26 18.20
CA ASP A 103 -11.71 7.70 18.20
C ASP A 103 -12.04 8.34 16.85
N LEU A 104 -11.63 7.70 15.74
CA LEU A 104 -11.96 8.16 14.39
C LEU A 104 -13.48 8.22 14.16
N TYR A 105 -14.21 7.16 14.54
CA TYR A 105 -15.68 7.12 14.42
C TYR A 105 -16.36 8.19 15.26
N ASN A 106 -15.91 8.39 16.50
CA ASN A 106 -16.42 9.41 17.40
C ASN A 106 -16.21 10.82 16.85
N ARG A 107 -15.03 11.12 16.30
CA ARG A 107 -14.73 12.42 15.67
C ARG A 107 -15.56 12.69 14.40
N ILE A 108 -15.98 11.64 13.70
CA ILE A 108 -16.90 11.72 12.56
C ILE A 108 -18.37 11.86 13.02
N GLY A 109 -18.65 11.67 14.32
CA GLY A 109 -19.99 11.76 14.90
C GLY A 109 -20.76 10.43 14.88
N ILE A 110 -20.09 9.31 14.60
CA ILE A 110 -20.69 7.98 14.58
C ILE A 110 -20.49 7.32 15.95
N GLN A 111 -21.47 7.44 16.83
CA GLN A 111 -21.46 6.82 18.15
C GLN A 111 -21.92 5.35 18.09
N ARG A 112 -21.13 4.50 17.43
CA ARG A 112 -21.43 3.06 17.32
C ARG A 112 -20.35 2.23 17.99
N SER A 113 -20.75 1.29 18.85
CA SER A 113 -19.82 0.33 19.42
C SER A 113 -19.31 -0.61 18.32
N ILE A 114 -18.00 -0.52 18.04
CA ILE A 114 -17.34 -1.44 17.11
C ILE A 114 -16.94 -2.69 17.90
N PRO A 115 -17.43 -3.88 17.50
CA PRO A 115 -17.06 -5.13 18.14
C PRO A 115 -15.62 -5.50 17.76
N VAL A 116 -14.92 -6.18 18.68
CA VAL A 116 -13.52 -6.59 18.50
C VAL A 116 -13.33 -7.44 17.25
N GLU A 117 -14.29 -8.33 16.99
CA GLU A 117 -14.35 -9.15 15.78
C GLU A 117 -14.27 -8.32 14.48
N THR A 118 -15.06 -7.24 14.36
CA THR A 118 -15.07 -6.40 13.16
C THR A 118 -13.74 -5.69 12.97
N ALA A 119 -13.11 -5.23 14.06
CA ALA A 119 -11.78 -4.65 14.01
C ALA A 119 -10.73 -5.68 13.54
N PHE A 120 -10.84 -6.93 13.99
CA PHE A 120 -9.99 -8.03 13.54
C PHE A 120 -10.16 -8.34 12.05
N TYR A 121 -11.40 -8.43 11.54
CA TYR A 121 -11.62 -8.61 10.10
C TYR A 121 -11.12 -7.43 9.27
N LEU A 122 -11.30 -6.20 9.75
CA LEU A 122 -10.76 -5.01 9.08
C LEU A 122 -9.23 -5.05 9.02
N TYR A 123 -8.57 -5.45 10.12
CA TYR A 123 -7.13 -5.63 10.16
C TYR A 123 -6.65 -6.66 9.14
N LEU A 124 -7.26 -7.85 9.10
CA LEU A 124 -6.92 -8.89 8.12
C LEU A 124 -7.15 -8.42 6.68
N PHE A 125 -8.22 -7.66 6.45
CA PHE A 125 -8.52 -7.12 5.15
C PHE A 125 -7.51 -6.05 4.72
N LEU A 126 -7.09 -5.17 5.63
CA LEU A 126 -6.00 -4.22 5.40
C LEU A 126 -4.69 -4.93 5.08
N LEU A 127 -4.41 -6.06 5.73
CA LEU A 127 -3.24 -6.89 5.43
C LEU A 127 -3.29 -7.48 4.02
N LEU A 128 -4.44 -8.00 3.59
CA LEU A 128 -4.64 -8.46 2.22
C LEU A 128 -4.45 -7.32 1.20
N ILE A 129 -4.98 -6.13 1.51
CA ILE A 129 -4.82 -4.93 0.68
C ILE A 129 -3.35 -4.51 0.61
N LEU A 130 -2.61 -4.54 1.72
CA LEU A 130 -1.18 -4.22 1.75
C LEU A 130 -0.39 -5.14 0.81
N VAL A 131 -0.58 -6.46 0.91
CA VAL A 131 0.08 -7.46 0.03
C VAL A 131 -0.20 -7.17 -1.44
N THR A 132 -1.46 -6.88 -1.73
CA THR A 132 -1.90 -6.51 -3.08
C THR A 132 -1.17 -5.24 -3.52
N ALA A 133 -1.16 -4.19 -2.71
CA ALA A 133 -0.52 -2.92 -3.02
C ALA A 133 1.01 -3.06 -3.23
N LEU A 134 1.68 -3.95 -2.50
CA LEU A 134 3.10 -4.26 -2.73
C LEU A 134 3.34 -4.86 -4.13
N HIS A 135 2.49 -5.78 -4.57
CA HIS A 135 2.58 -6.32 -5.93
C HIS A 135 2.35 -5.25 -7.00
N TYR A 136 1.40 -4.35 -6.76
CA TYR A 136 1.14 -3.24 -7.65
C TYR A 136 2.15 -2.07 -7.52
N SER A 137 3.11 -2.13 -6.60
CA SER A 137 4.22 -1.17 -6.55
C SER A 137 5.37 -1.55 -7.51
N ALA A 138 5.48 -2.83 -7.86
CA ALA A 138 6.43 -3.34 -8.84
C ALA A 138 6.16 -2.81 -10.27
N PRO A 139 7.12 -2.84 -11.20
CA PRO A 139 6.88 -2.47 -12.60
C PRO A 139 5.72 -3.24 -13.22
N ARG A 140 4.90 -2.55 -14.04
CA ARG A 140 3.70 -3.16 -14.64
C ARG A 140 3.97 -4.38 -15.51
N ARG A 141 5.14 -4.44 -16.17
CA ARG A 141 5.54 -5.55 -17.04
C ARG A 141 6.12 -6.74 -16.29
N SER A 142 6.45 -6.54 -15.00
CA SER A 142 7.08 -7.56 -14.16
C SER A 142 6.47 -7.52 -12.77
N ARG A 143 5.14 -7.70 -12.69
CA ARG A 143 4.40 -7.70 -11.42
C ARG A 143 4.82 -8.84 -10.51
N GLU A 144 5.40 -9.91 -11.07
CA GLU A 144 6.03 -11.00 -10.33
C GLU A 144 7.14 -10.51 -9.38
N LEU A 145 7.82 -9.41 -9.70
CA LEU A 145 8.81 -8.80 -8.81
C LEU A 145 8.19 -8.20 -7.54
N GLY A 146 6.87 -8.03 -7.51
CA GLY A 146 6.11 -7.71 -6.31
C GLY A 146 6.36 -8.67 -5.16
N PHE A 147 6.62 -9.94 -5.48
CA PHE A 147 7.00 -10.97 -4.52
C PHE A 147 8.31 -10.65 -3.80
N LEU A 148 9.28 -10.05 -4.50
CA LEU A 148 10.54 -9.62 -3.89
C LEU A 148 10.33 -8.44 -2.94
N ILE A 149 9.46 -7.49 -3.30
CA ILE A 149 9.10 -6.37 -2.42
C ILE A 149 8.44 -6.93 -1.15
N PHE A 150 7.48 -7.83 -1.31
CA PHE A 150 6.82 -8.54 -0.21
C PHE A 150 7.84 -9.28 0.67
N GLY A 151 8.67 -10.14 0.09
CA GLY A 151 9.63 -10.97 0.81
C GLY A 151 10.67 -10.15 1.57
N MET A 152 11.19 -9.07 0.97
CA MET A 152 12.15 -8.19 1.65
C MET A 152 11.53 -7.43 2.84
N LEU A 153 10.29 -6.94 2.71
CA LEU A 153 9.63 -6.25 3.82
C LEU A 153 9.21 -7.23 4.92
N PHE A 154 8.54 -8.34 4.58
CA PHE A 154 8.05 -9.30 5.59
C PHE A 154 9.15 -10.17 6.20
N SER A 155 10.31 -10.30 5.57
CA SER A 155 11.47 -10.93 6.23
C SER A 155 12.06 -10.05 7.33
N ALA A 156 11.98 -8.71 7.20
CA ALA A 156 12.50 -7.77 8.19
C ALA A 156 11.67 -7.76 9.49
N PRO A 157 12.23 -8.17 10.64
CA PRO A 157 11.53 -8.14 11.93
C PRO A 157 10.89 -6.80 12.30
N PHE A 158 11.54 -5.66 12.02
CA PHE A 158 11.02 -4.33 12.36
C PHE A 158 9.73 -4.03 11.58
N PHE A 159 9.62 -4.48 10.32
CA PHE A 159 8.42 -4.27 9.54
C PHE A 159 7.29 -5.17 10.05
N ARG A 160 7.61 -6.43 10.38
CA ARG A 160 6.64 -7.34 11.02
C ARG A 160 6.12 -6.81 12.35
N SER A 161 6.95 -6.15 13.17
CA SER A 161 6.51 -5.56 14.44
C SER A 161 5.55 -4.38 14.27
N ILE A 162 5.50 -3.76 13.09
CA ILE A 162 4.52 -2.71 12.77
C ILE A 162 3.20 -3.34 12.28
N VAL A 163 3.30 -4.47 11.59
CA VAL A 163 2.14 -5.21 11.08
C VAL A 163 1.46 -6.01 12.19
N TYR A 164 2.23 -6.62 13.09
CA TYR A 164 1.74 -7.47 14.17
C TYR A 164 2.54 -7.25 15.47
N PRO A 165 1.89 -6.98 16.62
CA PRO A 165 0.44 -6.89 16.81
C PRO A 165 -0.19 -5.69 16.05
N PRO A 166 -1.53 -5.68 15.86
CA PRO A 166 -2.25 -4.63 15.15
C PRO A 166 -2.02 -3.25 15.79
N LYS A 167 -1.32 -2.39 15.06
CA LYS A 167 -0.99 -1.02 15.47
C LYS A 167 -1.61 0.00 14.52
N PRO A 168 -1.96 1.21 14.98
CA PRO A 168 -2.52 2.25 14.11
C PRO A 168 -1.60 2.66 12.96
N GLU A 169 -0.27 2.62 13.16
CA GLU A 169 0.75 2.90 12.15
C GLU A 169 0.58 2.02 10.90
N PHE A 170 0.06 0.81 11.07
CA PHE A 170 -0.22 -0.11 9.97
C PHE A 170 -1.22 0.47 8.96
N ILE A 171 -2.22 1.25 9.42
CA ILE A 171 -3.18 1.94 8.55
C ILE A 171 -2.44 2.97 7.69
N GLY A 172 -1.56 3.75 8.31
CA GLY A 172 -0.75 4.77 7.64
C GLY A 172 0.19 4.18 6.60
N ILE A 173 0.90 3.10 6.95
CA ILE A 173 1.78 2.37 6.01
C ILE A 173 0.98 1.77 4.86
N THR A 174 -0.17 1.16 5.13
CA THR A 174 -1.02 0.57 4.09
C THR A 174 -1.52 1.65 3.13
N ALA A 175 -2.01 2.78 3.64
CA ALA A 175 -2.42 3.93 2.84
C ALA A 175 -1.26 4.51 2.00
N PHE A 176 -0.07 4.61 2.59
CA PHE A 176 1.14 5.05 1.90
C PHE A 176 1.54 4.11 0.75
N VAL A 177 1.57 2.80 1.00
CA VAL A 177 1.88 1.79 -0.03
C VAL A 177 0.82 1.80 -1.13
N LEU A 178 -0.46 1.99 -0.80
CA LEU A 178 -1.52 2.17 -1.79
C LEU A 178 -1.31 3.42 -2.65
N SER A 179 -0.94 4.55 -2.05
CA SER A 179 -0.60 5.76 -2.80
C SER A 179 0.59 5.52 -3.75
N ILE A 180 1.68 4.92 -3.27
CA ILE A 180 2.82 4.54 -4.12
C ILE A 180 2.37 3.60 -5.24
N SER A 181 1.62 2.55 -4.90
CA SER A 181 1.12 1.55 -5.83
C SER A 181 0.31 2.20 -6.96
N VAL A 182 -0.64 3.08 -6.62
CA VAL A 182 -1.43 3.82 -7.60
C VAL A 182 -0.52 4.73 -8.42
N MET A 183 0.26 5.64 -7.79
CA MET A 183 1.12 6.60 -8.49
C MET A 183 2.09 5.93 -9.46
N THR A 184 2.69 4.82 -9.04
CA THR A 184 3.66 4.08 -9.86
C THR A 184 3.01 3.18 -10.90
N SER A 185 1.71 2.88 -10.76
CA SER A 185 0.88 2.11 -11.69
C SER A 185 0.01 2.96 -12.61
N LEU A 186 -0.01 4.29 -12.46
CA LEU A 186 -0.78 5.21 -13.30
C LEU A 186 -0.32 5.11 -14.76
N VAL A 187 -0.85 4.13 -15.49
CA VAL A 187 -0.88 4.13 -16.94
C VAL A 187 -2.15 4.87 -17.30
N PHE A 188 -1.97 6.17 -17.51
CA PHE A 188 -3.05 7.11 -17.75
C PHE A 188 -3.97 6.58 -18.86
N SER A 189 -5.13 6.09 -18.43
CA SER A 189 -6.18 5.65 -19.34
C SER A 189 -6.67 6.86 -20.16
N PRO A 190 -6.90 6.69 -21.48
CA PRO A 190 -7.53 7.74 -22.29
C PRO A 190 -8.97 8.02 -21.83
N ARG A 191 -9.63 7.05 -21.18
CA ARG A 191 -10.99 7.22 -20.65
C ARG A 191 -10.98 8.12 -19.41
N VAL A 192 -11.71 9.24 -19.50
CA VAL A 192 -11.82 10.28 -18.46
C VAL A 192 -12.31 9.71 -17.13
N LEU A 193 -13.43 8.96 -17.14
CA LEU A 193 -14.03 8.41 -15.92
C LEU A 193 -13.06 7.51 -15.13
N LYS A 194 -12.32 6.65 -15.83
CA LYS A 194 -11.31 5.78 -15.21
C LYS A 194 -10.19 6.59 -14.56
N SER A 195 -9.73 7.63 -15.25
CA SER A 195 -8.70 8.50 -14.70
C SER A 195 -9.22 9.27 -13.48
N LEU A 196 -10.47 9.72 -13.51
CA LEU A 196 -11.07 10.44 -12.40
C LEU A 196 -11.16 9.54 -11.16
N LEU A 197 -11.64 8.32 -11.32
CA LEU A 197 -11.76 7.36 -10.21
C LEU A 197 -10.39 6.98 -9.62
N GLN A 198 -9.36 6.83 -10.47
CA GLN A 198 -7.99 6.65 -10.02
C GLN A 198 -7.45 7.86 -9.24
N THR A 199 -7.75 9.07 -9.70
CA THR A 199 -7.35 10.30 -9.00
C THR A 199 -8.06 10.46 -7.65
N ILE A 200 -9.36 10.12 -7.58
CA ILE A 200 -10.14 10.14 -6.33
C ILE A 200 -9.58 9.11 -5.35
N ALA A 201 -9.36 7.87 -5.79
CA ALA A 201 -8.78 6.83 -4.95
C ALA A 201 -7.38 7.23 -4.44
N LEU A 202 -6.54 7.78 -5.33
CA LEU A 202 -5.22 8.27 -4.96
C LEU A 202 -5.30 9.40 -3.92
N ALA A 203 -6.19 10.37 -4.11
CA ALA A 203 -6.39 11.46 -3.16
C ALA A 203 -6.85 10.93 -1.80
N MET A 204 -7.79 9.99 -1.78
CA MET A 204 -8.28 9.36 -0.55
C MET A 204 -7.14 8.65 0.20
N PHE A 205 -6.35 7.81 -0.47
CA PHE A 205 -5.23 7.11 0.18
C PHE A 205 -4.16 8.07 0.69
N THR A 206 -3.82 9.10 -0.07
CA THR A 206 -2.86 10.12 0.37
C THR A 206 -3.37 10.90 1.58
N VAL A 207 -4.66 11.27 1.58
CA VAL A 207 -5.31 11.98 2.70
C VAL A 207 -5.28 11.11 3.97
N VAL A 208 -5.58 9.82 3.86
CA VAL A 208 -5.47 8.86 4.99
C VAL A 208 -4.02 8.72 5.45
N ALA A 209 -3.06 8.62 4.53
CA ALA A 209 -1.64 8.52 4.86
C ALA A 209 -1.14 9.78 5.62
N ILE A 210 -1.62 10.97 5.23
CA ILE A 210 -1.32 12.25 5.89
C ILE A 210 -2.02 12.36 7.26
N ALA A 211 -3.24 11.85 7.38
CA ALA A 211 -3.99 11.84 8.64
C ALA A 211 -3.24 11.06 9.73
N ILE A 212 -2.64 9.92 9.35
CA ILE A 212 -1.90 9.06 10.27
C ILE A 212 -0.46 9.57 10.49
N GLU A 213 0.24 9.97 9.42
CA GLU A 213 1.61 10.49 9.50
C GLU A 213 1.77 11.74 8.63
N PRO A 214 1.73 12.95 9.23
CA PRO A 214 1.72 14.23 8.50
C PRO A 214 2.90 14.43 7.53
N TRP A 215 4.04 13.78 7.79
CA TRP A 215 5.19 13.80 6.87
C TRP A 215 4.87 13.24 5.48
N ASN A 216 3.80 12.45 5.33
CA ASN A 216 3.30 12.00 4.03
C ASN A 216 2.75 13.15 3.16
N ALA A 217 2.68 14.39 3.66
CA ALA A 217 2.41 15.58 2.85
C ALA A 217 3.46 15.81 1.75
N VAL A 218 4.61 15.14 1.83
CA VAL A 218 5.58 15.07 0.74
C VAL A 218 5.04 14.36 -0.52
N LEU A 219 4.10 13.42 -0.39
CA LEU A 219 3.54 12.66 -1.51
C LEU A 219 2.97 13.56 -2.62
N PRO A 220 2.05 14.51 -2.34
CA PRO A 220 1.54 15.41 -3.37
C PRO A 220 2.63 16.29 -3.98
N LEU A 221 3.57 16.79 -3.18
CA LEU A 221 4.69 17.59 -3.68
C LEU A 221 5.57 16.80 -4.67
N ALA A 222 6.00 15.61 -4.24
CA ALA A 222 6.80 14.68 -5.05
C ALA A 222 6.07 14.31 -6.35
N PHE A 223 4.76 14.08 -6.27
CA PHE A 223 3.94 13.75 -7.42
C PHE A 223 3.88 14.89 -8.45
N ILE A 224 3.66 16.14 -8.02
CA ILE A 224 3.64 17.31 -8.92
C ILE A 224 4.98 17.49 -9.61
N MET A 225 6.08 17.39 -8.87
CA MET A 225 7.43 17.62 -9.39
C MET A 225 7.83 16.55 -10.42
N MET A 226 7.51 15.28 -10.15
CA MET A 226 8.02 14.16 -10.93
C MET A 226 7.11 13.71 -12.08
N PHE A 227 5.82 14.08 -12.05
CA PHE A 227 4.88 13.79 -13.12
C PHE A 227 4.35 15.09 -13.76
N PRO A 228 4.82 15.51 -14.95
CA PRO A 228 4.47 16.80 -15.53
C PRO A 228 3.09 16.77 -16.21
N ARG A 229 1.99 16.78 -15.44
CA ARG A 229 0.63 16.71 -15.99
C ARG A 229 -0.29 17.75 -15.37
N ARG A 230 -0.24 18.95 -15.94
CA ARG A 230 -0.88 20.17 -15.41
C ARG A 230 -2.31 19.95 -14.90
N ARG A 231 -3.26 19.47 -15.73
CA ARG A 231 -4.67 19.38 -15.32
C ARG A 231 -4.96 18.31 -14.25
N ARG A 232 -4.41 17.11 -14.36
CA ARG A 232 -4.71 15.99 -13.43
C ARG A 232 -4.03 16.18 -12.08
N ASN A 233 -2.82 16.74 -12.08
CA ASN A 233 -2.12 17.07 -10.86
C ASN A 233 -2.88 18.15 -10.08
N ILE A 234 -3.44 19.16 -10.77
CA ILE A 234 -4.28 20.16 -10.11
C ILE A 234 -5.47 19.49 -9.42
N ILE A 235 -6.25 18.66 -10.12
CA ILE A 235 -7.40 17.96 -9.52
C ILE A 235 -6.97 17.12 -8.30
N TYR A 236 -5.90 16.34 -8.45
CA TYR A 236 -5.36 15.53 -7.35
C TYR A 236 -4.97 16.38 -6.13
N VAL A 237 -4.21 17.45 -6.35
CA VAL A 237 -3.74 18.33 -5.29
C VAL A 237 -4.90 19.07 -4.63
N THR A 238 -5.87 19.56 -5.41
CA THR A 238 -7.08 20.19 -4.89
C THR A 238 -7.86 19.21 -4.00
N LEU A 239 -8.04 17.96 -4.43
CA LEU A 239 -8.71 16.94 -3.61
C LEU A 239 -7.93 16.61 -2.34
N VAL A 240 -6.59 16.53 -2.41
CA VAL A 240 -5.75 16.29 -1.23
C VAL A 240 -5.82 17.47 -0.26
N LEU A 241 -5.69 18.71 -0.73
CA LEU A 241 -5.80 19.91 0.11
C LEU A 241 -7.18 20.03 0.74
N PHE A 242 -8.24 19.74 -0.02
CA PHE A 242 -9.61 19.68 0.50
C PHE A 242 -9.75 18.61 1.58
N GLY A 243 -9.23 17.40 1.35
CA GLY A 243 -9.22 16.33 2.35
C GLY A 243 -8.42 16.68 3.60
N ILE A 244 -7.26 17.34 3.45
CA ILE A 244 -6.46 17.85 4.58
C ILE A 244 -7.27 18.89 5.37
N GLY A 245 -7.98 19.81 4.70
CA GLY A 245 -8.85 20.77 5.37
C GLY A 245 -9.96 20.10 6.19
N ILE A 246 -10.56 19.01 5.66
CA ILE A 246 -11.53 18.20 6.40
C ILE A 246 -10.87 17.53 7.61
N ILE A 247 -9.70 16.91 7.43
CA ILE A 247 -8.97 16.26 8.52
C ILE A 247 -8.65 17.26 9.64
N ILE A 248 -8.11 18.44 9.30
CA ILE A 248 -7.72 19.45 10.28
C ILE A 248 -8.96 20.00 11.01
N SER A 249 -10.02 20.38 10.28
CA SER A 249 -11.24 20.95 10.88
C SER A 249 -11.97 19.97 11.80
N ARG A 250 -11.88 18.67 11.53
CA ARG A 250 -12.44 17.60 12.36
C ARG A 250 -11.46 17.05 13.40
N GLY A 251 -10.24 17.61 13.47
CA GLY A 251 -9.17 17.12 14.33
C GLY A 251 -8.79 15.66 14.08
N LEU A 252 -8.94 15.12 12.86
CA LEU A 252 -8.69 13.70 12.56
C LEU A 252 -7.20 13.36 12.41
N ILE A 253 -6.30 14.28 12.74
CA ILE A 253 -4.85 14.01 12.76
C ILE A 253 -4.54 13.12 13.94
N TRP A 254 -3.99 11.95 13.66
CA TRP A 254 -3.57 11.03 14.70
C TRP A 254 -2.23 11.47 15.29
N THR A 255 -2.18 11.59 16.62
CA THR A 255 -1.00 12.04 17.37
C THR A 255 -0.46 10.98 18.32
N GLY A 256 -0.91 9.73 18.18
CA GLY A 256 -0.73 8.64 19.14
C GLY A 256 0.72 8.23 19.45
N SER A 257 0.86 7.28 20.37
CA SER A 257 2.16 6.83 20.88
C SER A 257 3.05 6.35 19.74
N ARG A 258 4.22 6.96 19.63
CA ARG A 258 5.10 6.76 18.50
C ARG A 258 6.23 5.83 18.87
N GLU A 259 6.24 4.63 18.29
CA GLU A 259 7.38 3.73 18.44
C GLU A 259 8.63 4.32 17.77
N SER A 260 9.73 4.34 18.52
CA SER A 260 11.04 4.70 17.99
C SER A 260 11.76 3.43 17.54
N PHE A 261 12.21 3.42 16.30
CA PHE A 261 13.06 2.36 15.79
C PHE A 261 14.53 2.80 15.85
N GLU A 262 15.41 1.88 16.26
CA GLU A 262 16.84 2.12 16.21
C GLU A 262 17.35 1.96 14.77
N TRP A 263 18.02 3.00 14.28
CA TRP A 263 18.59 3.06 12.94
C TRP A 263 19.49 1.88 12.59
N LYS A 264 20.39 1.50 13.52
CA LYS A 264 21.34 0.39 13.32
C LYS A 264 20.60 -0.91 13.04
N THR A 265 19.58 -1.20 13.85
CA THR A 265 18.76 -2.40 13.74
C THR A 265 17.96 -2.42 12.44
N VAL A 266 17.34 -1.30 12.06
CA VAL A 266 16.59 -1.20 10.80
C VAL A 266 17.51 -1.33 9.58
N ALA A 267 18.67 -0.67 9.58
CA ALA A 267 19.63 -0.70 8.49
C ALA A 267 20.17 -2.12 8.24
N LEU A 268 20.49 -2.88 9.29
CA LEU A 268 20.92 -4.27 9.17
C LEU A 268 19.84 -5.17 8.55
N GLN A 269 18.57 -4.94 8.93
CA GLN A 269 17.45 -5.70 8.36
C GLN A 269 17.14 -5.30 6.91
N LEU A 270 17.56 -4.10 6.49
CA LEU A 270 17.44 -3.61 5.12
C LEU A 270 18.72 -3.79 4.30
N LEU A 271 19.66 -4.61 4.77
CA LEU A 271 20.93 -4.82 4.07
C LEU A 271 20.72 -5.30 2.63
N LEU A 272 19.78 -6.23 2.39
CA LEU A 272 19.49 -6.73 1.05
C LEU A 272 19.03 -5.62 0.07
N PRO A 273 17.97 -4.83 0.33
CA PRO A 273 17.59 -3.74 -0.57
C PRO A 273 18.67 -2.66 -0.68
N ILE A 274 19.46 -2.39 0.37
CA ILE A 274 20.62 -1.48 0.30
C ILE A 274 21.65 -2.03 -0.71
N MET A 275 22.03 -3.30 -0.57
CA MET A 275 23.01 -3.95 -1.45
C MET A 275 22.53 -4.02 -2.90
N LEU A 276 21.23 -4.23 -3.14
CA LEU A 276 20.66 -4.19 -4.50
C LEU A 276 20.77 -2.79 -5.12
N VAL A 277 20.50 -1.74 -4.35
CA VAL A 277 20.68 -0.35 -4.83
C VAL A 277 22.17 -0.09 -5.11
N LEU A 278 23.07 -0.45 -4.20
CA LEU A 278 24.52 -0.28 -4.38
C LEU A 278 25.04 -1.04 -5.60
N TYR A 279 24.65 -2.31 -5.76
CA TYR A 279 25.00 -3.11 -6.92
C TYR A 279 24.54 -2.44 -8.22
N ALA A 280 23.29 -1.98 -8.26
CA ALA A 280 22.75 -1.31 -9.42
C ALA A 280 23.54 -0.01 -9.72
N LEU A 281 23.86 0.78 -8.70
CA LEU A 281 24.65 2.01 -8.83
C LEU A 281 26.09 1.76 -9.30
N LEU A 282 26.75 0.70 -8.83
CA LEU A 282 28.14 0.38 -9.18
C LEU A 282 28.27 -0.21 -10.59
N PHE A 283 27.41 -1.17 -10.95
CA PHE A 283 27.58 -1.94 -12.18
C PHE A 283 26.69 -1.46 -13.34
N LYS A 284 25.66 -0.65 -13.07
CA LYS A 284 24.70 -0.17 -14.07
C LYS A 284 24.48 1.35 -14.00
N THR A 285 25.48 2.09 -13.55
CA THR A 285 25.42 3.56 -13.36
C THR A 285 24.90 4.28 -14.60
N ARG A 286 25.41 3.95 -15.80
CA ARG A 286 24.96 4.59 -17.05
C ARG A 286 23.47 4.41 -17.32
N THR A 287 22.94 3.20 -17.14
CA THR A 287 21.50 2.90 -17.29
C THR A 287 20.65 3.64 -16.26
N ILE A 288 21.10 3.68 -15.00
CA ILE A 288 20.34 4.32 -13.93
C ILE A 288 20.37 5.84 -14.08
N VAL A 289 21.53 6.42 -14.36
CA VAL A 289 21.70 7.86 -14.57
C VAL A 289 20.89 8.31 -15.79
N THR A 290 20.94 7.59 -16.91
CA THR A 290 20.11 7.90 -18.07
C THR A 290 18.62 7.80 -17.75
N THR A 291 18.20 6.80 -16.97
CA THR A 291 16.82 6.67 -16.50
C THR A 291 16.43 7.86 -15.62
N LEU A 292 17.22 8.23 -14.62
CA LEU A 292 16.92 9.35 -13.72
C LEU A 292 16.95 10.71 -14.43
N ARG A 293 17.90 10.92 -15.36
CA ARG A 293 18.08 12.17 -16.10
C ARG A 293 17.00 12.38 -17.16
N ASN A 294 16.64 11.33 -17.89
CA ASN A 294 15.75 11.43 -19.05
C ASN A 294 14.31 11.00 -18.75
N SER A 295 14.04 10.33 -17.62
CA SER A 295 12.68 9.94 -17.26
C SER A 295 12.05 10.90 -16.26
N LYS A 296 10.85 11.36 -16.60
CA LYS A 296 9.85 11.79 -15.61
C LYS A 296 8.99 10.57 -15.34
N GLY A 297 8.77 10.21 -14.07
CA GLY A 297 8.01 9.01 -13.77
C GLY A 297 8.24 8.37 -12.39
N PRO A 298 7.91 7.08 -12.26
CA PRO A 298 7.90 6.37 -10.98
C PRO A 298 9.26 6.27 -10.27
N THR A 299 10.36 6.05 -11.02
CA THR A 299 11.70 5.89 -10.43
C THR A 299 12.20 7.17 -9.76
N PRO A 300 12.30 8.32 -10.46
CA PRO A 300 12.74 9.57 -9.80
C PRO A 300 11.78 10.02 -8.69
N PHE A 301 10.48 9.72 -8.81
CA PHE A 301 9.50 9.90 -7.73
C PHE A 301 9.89 9.13 -6.47
N LEU A 302 10.19 7.84 -6.58
CA LEU A 302 10.62 7.02 -5.44
C LEU A 302 11.98 7.44 -4.89
N THR A 303 12.93 7.80 -5.76
CA THR A 303 14.23 8.33 -5.32
C THR A 303 14.07 9.61 -4.50
N PHE A 304 13.22 10.54 -4.94
CA PHE A 304 12.97 11.78 -4.22
C PHE A 304 12.27 11.54 -2.86
N LEU A 305 11.26 10.67 -2.84
CA LEU A 305 10.64 10.25 -1.58
C LEU A 305 11.65 9.61 -0.62
N LEU A 306 12.51 8.71 -1.13
CA LEU A 306 13.51 8.05 -0.32
C LEU A 306 14.46 9.07 0.30
N LEU A 307 14.96 10.04 -0.48
CA LEU A 307 15.84 11.09 0.04
C LEU A 307 15.16 11.91 1.15
N ILE A 308 13.89 12.29 0.97
CA ILE A 308 13.17 13.07 1.98
C ILE A 308 12.91 12.24 3.23
N PHE A 309 12.42 11.00 3.09
CA PHE A 309 12.16 10.16 4.26
C PHE A 309 13.44 9.77 4.99
N LEU A 310 14.53 9.49 4.27
CA LEU A 310 15.83 9.18 4.86
C LEU A 310 16.40 10.39 5.63
N THR A 311 16.36 11.58 5.02
CA THR A 311 16.80 12.83 5.67
C THR A 311 15.91 13.15 6.87
N GLY A 312 14.60 13.07 6.69
CA GLY A 312 13.63 13.28 7.76
C GLY A 312 13.80 12.27 8.88
N SER A 313 14.22 11.03 8.59
CA SER A 313 14.41 10.01 9.62
C SER A 313 15.59 10.25 10.55
N ILE A 314 16.52 11.15 10.18
CA ILE A 314 17.59 11.58 11.07
C ILE A 314 16.99 12.35 12.26
N SER A 315 15.98 13.18 11.99
CA SER A 315 15.22 13.89 13.04
C SER A 315 14.08 13.03 13.62
N SER A 316 13.50 12.20 12.76
CA SER A 316 12.23 11.46 12.82
C SER A 316 12.33 9.94 12.68
N THR A 317 12.79 9.14 13.65
CA THR A 317 12.90 7.66 13.44
C THR A 317 11.60 6.97 13.02
N ARG A 318 10.45 7.62 13.20
CA ARG A 318 9.12 7.21 12.71
C ARG A 318 9.00 7.15 11.19
N LEU A 319 9.89 7.83 10.48
CA LEU A 319 9.92 7.82 9.01
C LEU A 319 10.67 6.61 8.45
N LEU A 320 11.34 5.83 9.30
CA LEU A 320 12.08 4.64 8.90
C LEU A 320 11.22 3.59 8.15
N PRO A 321 9.98 3.28 8.57
CA PRO A 321 9.15 2.34 7.82
C PRO A 321 8.82 2.84 6.40
N TYR A 322 8.56 4.14 6.26
CA TYR A 322 8.27 4.76 4.96
C TYR A 322 9.51 4.79 4.07
N ALA A 323 10.68 5.11 4.64
CA ALA A 323 11.96 5.02 3.95
C ALA A 323 12.26 3.58 3.51
N ALA A 324 12.02 2.60 4.38
CA ALA A 324 12.26 1.19 4.12
C ALA A 324 11.38 0.63 2.99
N VAL A 325 10.08 0.95 3.02
CA VAL A 325 9.15 0.63 1.92
C VAL A 325 9.65 1.25 0.63
N THR A 326 9.96 2.54 0.63
CA THR A 326 10.40 3.26 -0.57
C THR A 326 11.70 2.69 -1.13
N LEU A 327 12.68 2.41 -0.25
CA LEU A 327 13.96 1.79 -0.59
C LEU A 327 13.75 0.42 -1.22
N THR A 328 12.88 -0.40 -0.63
CA THR A 328 12.60 -1.75 -1.12
C THR A 328 11.94 -1.70 -2.51
N VAL A 329 10.91 -0.87 -2.69
CA VAL A 329 10.26 -0.69 -4.00
C VAL A 329 11.26 -0.16 -5.04
N LEU A 330 12.10 0.81 -4.67
CA LEU A 330 13.11 1.39 -5.54
C LEU A 330 14.17 0.35 -5.96
N SER A 331 14.65 -0.45 -5.01
CA SER A 331 15.65 -1.50 -5.26
C SER A 331 15.17 -2.50 -6.32
N VAL A 332 13.93 -2.98 -6.19
CA VAL A 332 13.31 -3.90 -7.15
C VAL A 332 13.14 -3.26 -8.53
N ARG A 333 12.80 -1.97 -8.57
CA ARG A 333 12.70 -1.23 -9.84
C ARG A 333 14.06 -1.07 -10.52
N PHE A 334 15.14 -0.88 -9.77
CA PHE A 334 16.48 -0.87 -10.35
C PHE A 334 16.89 -2.24 -10.90
N VAL A 335 16.54 -3.33 -10.20
CA VAL A 335 16.74 -4.69 -10.72
C VAL A 335 16.01 -4.87 -12.05
N PHE A 336 14.75 -4.44 -12.14
CA PHE A 336 13.99 -4.47 -13.39
C PHE A 336 14.68 -3.70 -14.53
N HIS A 337 15.08 -2.45 -14.30
CA HIS A 337 15.77 -1.63 -15.31
C HIS A 337 17.12 -2.23 -15.73
N SER A 338 17.82 -2.90 -14.81
CA SER A 338 19.08 -3.57 -15.10
C SER A 338 18.92 -4.80 -16.01
N ARG A 339 17.78 -5.50 -15.93
CA ARG A 339 17.44 -6.66 -16.77
C ARG A 339 16.95 -6.25 -18.16
N ASP A 340 16.05 -5.26 -18.24
CA ASP A 340 15.35 -4.92 -19.49
C ASP A 340 16.21 -4.12 -20.49
N THR A 341 17.35 -3.56 -20.07
CA THR A 341 18.23 -2.79 -20.97
C THR A 341 18.96 -3.62 -22.02
N GLY A 342 18.92 -4.96 -21.95
CA GLY A 342 19.41 -5.84 -23.01
C GLY A 342 18.49 -5.93 -24.24
N LYS A 343 17.24 -5.47 -24.14
CA LYS A 343 16.28 -5.41 -25.25
C LYS A 343 16.07 -3.95 -25.65
N VAL A 344 16.99 -3.40 -26.45
CA VAL A 344 16.75 -2.13 -27.15
C VAL A 344 15.49 -2.34 -27.98
N ILE A 345 14.37 -1.77 -27.56
CA ILE A 345 13.15 -1.75 -28.35
C ILE A 345 13.52 -0.93 -29.60
N PRO A 346 13.57 -1.52 -30.80
CA PRO A 346 13.86 -0.76 -32.00
C PRO A 346 12.84 0.38 -32.04
N LYS A 347 13.35 1.60 -32.16
CA LYS A 347 12.55 2.81 -32.28
C LYS A 347 11.57 2.51 -33.41
N ARG A 348 10.27 2.36 -33.10
CA ARG A 348 9.25 2.16 -34.13
C ARG A 348 9.41 3.31 -35.10
N GLU A 349 9.90 3.02 -36.31
CA GLU A 349 9.94 4.01 -37.35
C GLU A 349 8.52 4.55 -37.51
N PRO A 350 8.35 5.88 -37.58
CA PRO A 350 7.03 6.44 -37.85
C PRO A 350 6.54 5.79 -39.14
N ALA A 351 5.35 5.20 -39.09
CA ALA A 351 4.70 4.67 -40.29
C ALA A 351 4.73 5.79 -41.34
N LYS A 352 5.42 5.55 -42.46
CA LYS A 352 5.38 6.45 -43.60
C LYS A 352 3.93 6.50 -44.04
N THR A 353 3.27 7.62 -43.76
CA THR A 353 1.94 7.98 -44.25
C THR A 353 1.99 8.32 -45.71
#